data_AF-A0A521Y3W4-F1
#
_entry.id   AF-A0A521Y3W4-F1
#
_cell.length_a   1.000
_cell.length_b   1.000
_cell.length_c   1.000
_cell.angle_alpha   90.00
_cell.angle_beta   90.00
_cell.angle_gamma   90.00
#
_symmetry.space_group_name_H-M   'P 1'
#
loop_
_entity.id
_entity.type
_entity.pdbx_description
1 polymer ?
#
loop_
_entity_poly.entity_id
_entity_poly.type
_entity_poly.pdbx_seq_one_letter_code
_entity_poly.pdbx_strand_id
1 'polypeptide(L)'
;MTELFGIPLVWFMAGGLALMAVAFSVVGWIAWKNPLLVRMGLRNAARRKVQTTLIVIGLMLSTLIISAAFATGDTVGYSVTNAVYHDFAQADLILSRNVDRA
;
A
#
# COMPACT_ATOMS: atom_id res chain seq x y z
N MET A 1 5.04 14.62 -0.06
CA MET A 1 5.04 13.54 -1.07
C MET A 1 3.61 13.23 -1.45
N THR A 2 3.00 13.97 -2.38
CA THR A 2 1.64 13.69 -2.90
C THR A 2 1.68 12.94 -4.23
N GLU A 3 2.88 12.66 -4.72
CA GLU A 3 3.16 11.99 -5.97
C GLU A 3 4.03 10.77 -5.71
N LEU A 4 3.69 9.67 -6.37
CA LEU A 4 4.43 8.42 -6.36
C LEU A 4 4.88 8.17 -7.80
N PHE A 5 6.19 8.10 -8.03
CA PHE A 5 6.80 8.00 -9.36
C PHE A 5 6.34 9.10 -10.35
N GLY A 6 6.14 10.34 -9.85
CA GLY A 6 5.68 11.48 -10.65
C GLY A 6 4.19 11.45 -11.02
N ILE A 7 3.43 10.51 -10.44
CA ILE A 7 1.98 10.40 -10.62
C ILE A 7 1.29 10.70 -9.28
N PRO A 8 0.27 11.58 -9.24
CA PRO A 8 -0.45 11.88 -8.01
C PRO A 8 -1.03 10.62 -7.33
N LEU A 9 -0.84 10.49 -6.03
CA LEU A 9 -1.28 9.33 -5.23
C LEU A 9 -2.80 9.09 -5.33
N VAL A 10 -3.55 10.16 -5.56
CA VAL A 10 -5.02 10.15 -5.77
C VAL A 10 -5.43 9.25 -6.94
N TRP A 11 -4.63 9.16 -8.01
CA TRP A 11 -4.93 8.29 -9.16
C TRP A 11 -4.82 6.81 -8.81
N PHE A 12 -3.81 6.43 -8.03
CA PHE A 12 -3.68 5.06 -7.53
C PHE A 12 -4.83 4.70 -6.59
N MET A 13 -5.22 5.61 -5.69
CA MET A 13 -6.36 5.43 -4.82
C MET A 13 -7.66 5.28 -5.61
N ALA A 14 -7.94 6.17 -6.57
CA ALA A 14 -9.14 6.13 -7.39
C ALA A 14 -9.20 4.86 -8.24
N GLY A 15 -8.08 4.46 -8.86
CA GLY A 15 -7.98 3.21 -9.62
C GLY A 15 -8.22 1.97 -8.76
N GLY A 16 -7.61 1.92 -7.56
CA GLY A 16 -7.82 0.84 -6.61
C GLY A 16 -9.28 0.74 -6.13
N LEU A 17 -9.90 1.86 -5.79
CA LEU A 17 -11.31 1.92 -5.39
C LEU A 17 -12.25 1.54 -6.53
N ALA A 18 -11.98 1.98 -7.76
CA ALA A 18 -12.77 1.61 -8.92
C ALA A 18 -12.70 0.09 -9.18
N LEU A 19 -11.51 -0.50 -9.14
CA LEU A 19 -11.32 -1.94 -9.32
C LEU A 19 -12.00 -2.74 -8.20
N MET A 20 -11.87 -2.28 -6.96
CA MET A 20 -12.57 -2.87 -5.81
C MET A 20 -14.09 -2.81 -6.00
N ALA A 21 -14.64 -1.65 -6.38
CA ALA A 21 -16.06 -1.47 -6.63
C ALA A 21 -16.58 -2.39 -7.74
N VAL A 22 -15.83 -2.56 -8.84
CA VAL A 22 -16.15 -3.49 -9.91
C VAL A 22 -16.18 -4.94 -9.39
N ALA A 23 -15.14 -5.36 -8.66
CA ALA A 23 -15.08 -6.72 -8.10
C ALA A 23 -16.27 -7.01 -7.16
N PHE A 24 -16.58 -6.09 -6.25
CA PHE A 24 -17.74 -6.24 -5.36
C PHE A 24 -19.07 -6.21 -6.12
N SER A 25 -19.20 -5.38 -7.16
CA SER A 25 -20.41 -5.32 -7.99
C SER A 25 -20.65 -6.63 -8.72
N VAL A 26 -19.60 -7.25 -9.27
CA VAL A 26 -19.68 -8.56 -9.93
C VAL A 26 -20.09 -9.64 -8.92
N VAL A 27 -19.46 -9.68 -7.75
CA VAL A 27 -19.81 -10.64 -6.70
C VAL A 27 -21.25 -10.43 -6.22
N GLY A 28 -21.68 -9.17 -6.02
CA GLY A 28 -23.04 -8.83 -5.62
C GLY A 28 -24.08 -9.22 -6.66
N TRP A 29 -23.78 -9.00 -7.94
CA TRP A 29 -24.61 -9.44 -9.05
C TRP A 29 -24.79 -10.96 -9.08
N ILE A 30 -23.69 -11.72 -8.93
CA ILE A 30 -23.72 -13.18 -8.85
C ILE A 30 -24.52 -13.63 -7.61
N ALA A 31 -24.35 -12.96 -6.48
CA ALA A 31 -25.07 -13.27 -5.25
C ALA A 31 -26.58 -13.09 -5.38
N TRP A 32 -27.02 -12.04 -6.08
CA TRP A 32 -28.43 -11.81 -6.37
C TRP A 32 -28.99 -12.90 -7.32
N LYS A 33 -28.29 -13.19 -8.42
CA LYS A 33 -28.75 -14.19 -9.40
C LYS A 33 -28.71 -15.62 -8.84
N ASN A 34 -27.71 -15.97 -8.03
CA ASN A 34 -27.44 -17.32 -7.57
C ASN A 34 -27.12 -17.39 -6.06
N PRO A 35 -28.11 -17.16 -5.18
CA PRO A 35 -27.90 -17.13 -3.73
C PRO A 35 -27.47 -18.50 -3.16
N LEU A 36 -27.80 -19.59 -3.84
CA LEU A 36 -27.38 -20.94 -3.45
C LEU A 36 -25.86 -21.12 -3.53
N LEU A 37 -25.21 -20.54 -4.55
CA LEU A 37 -23.76 -20.63 -4.72
C LEU A 37 -23.02 -19.96 -3.54
N VAL A 38 -23.48 -18.77 -3.16
CA VAL A 38 -22.93 -18.02 -2.01
C VAL A 38 -23.15 -18.81 -0.71
N ARG A 39 -24.34 -19.36 -0.51
CA ARG A 39 -24.67 -20.14 0.68
C ARG A 39 -23.84 -21.44 0.76
N MET A 40 -23.53 -22.07 -0.36
CA MET A 40 -22.63 -23.23 -0.40
C MET A 40 -21.18 -22.83 -0.10
N GLY A 41 -20.68 -21.74 -0.70
CA GLY A 41 -19.34 -21.22 -0.47
C GLY A 41 -19.09 -20.83 0.98
N LEU A 42 -20.00 -20.06 1.59
CA LEU A 42 -19.92 -19.67 3.00
C LEU A 42 -19.96 -20.87 3.94
N ARG A 43 -20.82 -21.86 3.68
CA ARG A 43 -20.86 -23.08 4.49
C ARG A 43 -19.59 -23.90 4.37
N ASN A 44 -18.95 -23.93 3.19
CA ASN A 44 -17.68 -24.62 2.99
C ASN A 44 -16.55 -23.94 3.77
N ALA A 45 -16.43 -22.62 3.67
CA ALA A 45 -15.45 -21.83 4.41
C ALA A 45 -15.61 -21.96 5.94
N ALA A 46 -16.86 -21.94 6.43
CA ALA A 46 -17.14 -22.06 7.86
C ALA A 46 -16.88 -23.47 8.44
N ARG A 47 -17.02 -24.52 7.62
CA ARG A 47 -16.76 -25.91 8.04
C ARG A 47 -15.26 -26.24 8.09
N ARG A 48 -14.44 -25.64 7.22
CA ARG A 48 -12.98 -25.84 7.17
C ARG A 48 -12.20 -24.76 7.92
N LYS A 49 -12.47 -24.61 9.23
CA LYS A 49 -11.98 -23.49 10.05
C LYS A 49 -10.45 -23.28 9.95
N VAL A 50 -9.64 -24.32 10.11
CA VAL A 50 -8.17 -24.21 10.08
C VAL A 50 -7.66 -23.71 8.73
N GLN A 51 -8.13 -24.33 7.64
CA GLN A 51 -7.71 -23.97 6.28
C GLN A 51 -8.15 -22.54 5.93
N THR A 52 -9.39 -22.18 6.23
CA THR A 52 -9.91 -20.83 5.98
C THR A 52 -9.12 -19.78 6.77
N THR A 53 -8.84 -20.03 8.05
CA THR A 53 -8.03 -19.12 8.88
C THR A 53 -6.62 -18.96 8.32
N LEU A 54 -5.97 -20.04 7.89
CA LEU A 54 -4.62 -19.97 7.32
C LEU A 54 -4.59 -19.13 6.04
N ILE A 55 -5.60 -19.26 5.17
CA ILE A 55 -5.75 -18.45 3.96
C ILE A 55 -5.94 -16.97 4.32
N VAL A 56 -6.86 -16.68 5.25
CA VAL A 56 -7.13 -15.30 5.68
C VAL A 56 -5.89 -14.66 6.27
N ILE A 57 -5.15 -15.36 7.14
CA ILE A 57 -3.90 -14.86 7.70
C ILE A 57 -2.88 -14.60 6.59
N GLY A 58 -2.70 -15.52 5.63
CA GLY A 58 -1.77 -15.31 4.52
C GLY A 58 -2.12 -14.09 3.67
N LEU A 59 -3.40 -13.91 3.32
CA LEU A 59 -3.87 -12.76 2.56
C LEU A 59 -3.72 -11.44 3.33
N MET A 60 -4.05 -11.45 4.63
CA MET A 60 -3.89 -10.29 5.51
C MET A 60 -2.42 -9.94 5.67
N LEU A 61 -1.54 -10.92 5.85
CA LEU A 61 -0.10 -10.74 6.01
C LEU A 61 0.51 -10.11 4.76
N SER A 62 0.10 -10.54 3.56
CA SER A 62 0.52 -9.90 2.31
C SER A 62 0.16 -8.41 2.27
N THR A 63 -1.10 -8.09 2.60
CA THR A 63 -1.58 -6.69 2.64
C THR A 63 -0.85 -5.86 3.70
N LEU A 64 -0.60 -6.45 4.88
CA LEU A 64 0.13 -5.85 5.98
C LEU A 64 1.57 -5.52 5.57
N ILE A 65 2.28 -6.47 4.95
CA ILE A 65 3.68 -6.29 4.52
C ILE A 65 3.79 -5.13 3.53
N ILE A 66 2.91 -5.09 2.52
CA ILE A 66 2.90 -4.02 1.51
C ILE A 66 2.61 -2.67 2.18
N SER A 67 1.63 -2.61 3.08
CA SER A 67 1.28 -1.38 3.80
C SER A 67 2.43 -0.90 4.69
N ALA A 68 3.10 -1.82 5.39
CA ALA A 68 4.26 -1.51 6.23
C ALA A 68 5.45 -1.00 5.41
N ALA A 69 5.67 -1.57 4.22
CA ALA A 69 6.70 -1.10 3.31
C ALA A 69 6.44 0.35 2.85
N PHE A 70 5.20 0.69 2.51
CA PHE A 70 4.84 2.07 2.16
C PHE A 70 4.98 3.03 3.34
N ALA A 71 4.45 2.69 4.51
CA ALA A 71 4.56 3.54 5.70
C ALA A 71 6.02 3.78 6.12
N THR A 72 6.86 2.74 6.04
CA THR A 72 8.30 2.85 6.31
C THR A 72 8.97 3.72 5.24
N GLY A 73 8.64 3.52 3.97
CA GLY A 73 9.13 4.34 2.86
C GLY A 73 8.84 5.83 3.05
N ASP A 74 7.60 6.17 3.41
CA ASP A 74 7.18 7.55 3.69
C ASP A 74 7.93 8.15 4.89
N THR A 75 8.10 7.37 5.95
CA THR A 75 8.79 7.81 7.17
C THR A 75 10.28 8.04 6.91
N VAL A 76 10.95 7.12 6.22
CA VAL A 76 12.36 7.25 5.86
C VAL A 76 12.55 8.44 4.90
N GLY A 77 11.70 8.57 3.88
CA GLY A 77 11.75 9.70 2.96
C GLY A 77 11.58 11.05 3.66
N TYR A 78 10.64 11.14 4.60
CA TYR A 78 10.47 12.32 5.47
C TYR A 78 11.71 12.58 6.33
N SER A 79 12.28 11.53 6.94
CA SER A 79 13.42 11.65 7.84
C SER A 79 14.68 12.15 7.11
N VAL A 80 14.97 11.61 5.93
CA VAL A 80 16.08 12.06 5.08
C VAL A 80 15.87 13.50 4.64
N THR A 81 14.67 13.83 4.16
CA THR A 81 14.35 15.20 3.73
C THR A 81 14.52 16.18 4.89
N ASN A 82 14.01 15.85 6.07
CA ASN A 82 14.12 16.67 7.26
C ASN A 82 15.57 16.82 7.75
N ALA A 83 16.37 15.76 7.69
CA ALA A 83 17.80 15.82 8.03
C ALA A 83 18.55 16.76 7.09
N VAL A 84 18.31 16.68 5.78
CA VAL A 84 18.90 17.61 4.81
C VAL A 84 18.47 19.05 5.08
N TYR A 85 17.18 19.30 5.35
CA TYR A 85 16.73 20.65 5.71
C TYR A 85 17.34 21.16 7.03
N HIS A 86 17.55 20.27 8.00
CA HIS A 86 18.16 20.63 9.28
C HIS A 86 19.66 20.95 9.14
N ASP A 87 20.41 20.14 8.38
CA ASP A 87 21.86 20.28 8.26
C ASP A 87 22.26 21.46 7.37
N PHE A 88 21.54 21.67 6.28
CA PHE A 88 21.87 22.71 5.30
C PHE A 88 21.12 24.03 5.57
N ALA A 89 19.99 24.00 6.29
CA ALA A 89 19.17 25.18 6.62
C ALA A 89 18.96 26.12 5.40
N GLN A 90 19.54 27.34 5.42
CA GLN A 90 19.48 28.33 4.33
C GLN A 90 20.67 28.27 3.35
N ALA A 91 21.61 27.35 3.55
CA ALA A 91 22.78 27.21 2.70
C ALA A 91 22.41 26.56 1.36
N ASP A 92 22.41 27.36 0.31
CA ASP A 92 22.13 26.93 -1.07
C ASP A 92 23.39 26.39 -1.78
N LEU A 93 24.58 26.84 -1.35
CA LEU A 93 25.88 26.44 -1.90
C LEU A 93 26.91 26.22 -0.79
N ILE A 94 27.54 25.05 -0.77
CA ILE A 94 28.68 24.75 0.10
C ILE A 94 29.93 24.62 -0.77
N LEU A 95 30.88 25.54 -0.54
CA LEU A 95 32.18 25.53 -1.17
C LEU A 95 33.14 24.70 -0.32
N SER A 96 33.39 23.45 -0.73
CA SER A 96 34.46 22.64 -0.12
C SER A 96 35.76 22.89 -0.88
N ARG A 97 36.69 23.61 -0.25
CA ARG A 97 38.05 23.82 -0.79
C ARG A 97 38.92 22.65 -0.37
N ASN A 98 39.33 21.83 -1.35
CA ASN A 98 40.30 20.76 -1.14
C ASN A 98 41.71 21.34 -1.02
N VAL A 99 42.33 21.22 0.15
CA VAL A 99 43.65 21.81 0.49
C VAL A 99 44.80 20.80 0.32
N ASP A 100 44.55 19.60 -0.19
CA ASP A 100 45.57 18.54 -0.30
C ASP A 100 46.30 18.51 -1.65
N ARG A 101 46.25 19.60 -2.42
CA ARG A 101 47.05 19.79 -3.64
C ARG A 101 47.88 21.06 -3.52
N ALA A 102 49.04 20.92 -2.90
CA ALA A 102 50.17 21.83 -3.00
C ALA A 102 51.31 21.12 -3.75
#